data_AF-A0A7Z1AFK5-F1
#
_entry.id   AF-A0A7Z1AFK5-F1
#
_cell.length_a   1.000
_cell.length_b   1.000
_cell.length_c   1.000
_cell.angle_alpha   90.00
_cell.angle_beta   90.00
_cell.angle_gamma   90.00
#
_symmetry.space_group_name_H-M   'P 1'
#
loop_
_entity.id
_entity.type
_entity.pdbx_description
1 polymer ?
#
loop_
_entity_poly.entity_id
_entity_poly.type
_entity_poly.pdbx_seq_one_letter_code
_entity_poly.pdbx_strand_id
1 'polypeptide(L)'
;MSSAIRQKVMKHLEIVKQLQPSLHQETHAPSPDQVDNEHYRAYTRMSHDVGGEPDVPITWEEKEEEVWEHNTFVTCEVLAWRGIWNAEERRRRQNVDVGQTMYLGLPYYGRWLLTAARILVDKQYITLTELSDKIDEVKKRYE
;
A
#
# COMPACT_ATOMS: atom_id res chain seq x y z
N MET A 1 37.73 1.50 14.40
CA MET A 1 37.49 2.89 14.87
C MET A 1 36.74 3.78 13.85
N SER A 2 36.36 3.28 12.67
CA SER A 2 35.66 4.04 11.61
C SER A 2 34.11 4.08 11.72
N SER A 3 33.51 3.48 12.75
CA SER A 3 32.07 3.20 12.77
C SER A 3 31.20 4.41 13.17
N ALA A 4 31.49 5.06 14.31
CA ALA A 4 30.59 6.08 14.86
C ALA A 4 30.52 7.38 14.03
N ILE A 5 31.65 7.82 13.46
CA ILE A 5 31.68 9.03 12.60
C ILE A 5 30.88 8.78 11.33
N ARG A 6 31.06 7.62 10.69
CA ARG A 6 30.31 7.26 9.47
C ARG A 6 28.81 7.15 9.73
N GLN A 7 28.40 6.54 10.83
CA GLN A 7 26.99 6.50 11.24
C GLN A 7 26.39 7.91 11.43
N LYS A 8 27.12 8.82 12.08
CA LYS A 8 26.68 10.23 12.22
C LYS A 8 26.53 10.91 10.87
N VAL A 9 27.47 10.71 9.95
CA VAL A 9 27.41 11.25 8.58
C VAL A 9 26.18 10.70 7.84
N MET A 10 25.97 9.38 7.85
CA MET A 10 24.80 8.78 7.19
C MET A 10 23.49 9.28 7.78
N LYS A 11 23.39 9.36 9.12
CA LYS A 11 22.20 9.93 9.78
C LYS A 11 21.97 11.39 9.40
N HIS A 12 23.03 12.20 9.30
CA HIS A 12 22.92 13.57 8.84
C HIS A 12 22.38 13.64 7.40
N LEU A 13 22.88 12.79 6.50
CA LEU A 13 22.40 12.69 5.12
C LEU A 13 20.91 12.29 5.04
N GLU A 14 20.43 11.42 5.93
CA GLU A 14 19.00 11.09 5.98
C GLU A 14 18.12 12.26 6.45
N ILE A 15 18.60 13.04 7.43
CA ILE A 15 17.84 14.18 7.95
C ILE A 15 17.72 15.30 6.91
N VAL A 16 18.81 15.63 6.21
CA VAL A 16 18.77 16.74 5.23
C VAL A 16 17.83 16.46 4.05
N LYS A 17 17.57 15.19 3.71
CA LYS A 17 16.55 14.81 2.71
C LYS A 17 15.15 15.29 3.12
N GLN A 18 14.84 15.31 4.41
CA GLN A 18 13.55 15.77 4.94
C GLN A 18 13.39 17.30 4.93
N LEU A 19 14.49 18.03 4.67
CA LEU A 19 14.53 19.50 4.68
C LEU A 19 14.61 20.08 3.26
N GLN A 20 14.43 19.26 2.22
CA GLN A 20 14.45 19.70 0.83
C GLN A 20 13.37 20.78 0.60
N PRO A 21 13.74 22.02 0.23
CA PRO A 21 12.77 23.06 -0.09
C PRO A 21 11.87 22.63 -1.25
N SER A 22 10.58 22.95 -1.16
CA SER A 22 9.59 22.68 -2.20
C SER A 22 8.50 23.75 -2.21
N LEU A 23 7.82 23.92 -3.35
CA LEU A 23 6.57 24.65 -3.42
C LEU A 23 5.44 23.68 -3.08
N HIS A 24 5.12 23.60 -1.79
CA HIS A 24 4.05 22.73 -1.31
C HIS A 24 2.70 23.42 -1.48
N GLN A 25 1.81 22.80 -2.25
CA GLN A 25 0.43 23.25 -2.45
C GLN A 25 -0.52 22.16 -1.99
N GLU A 26 -1.22 22.43 -0.89
CA GLU A 26 -2.30 21.56 -0.44
C GLU A 26 -3.48 21.62 -1.42
N THR A 27 -4.17 20.48 -1.60
CA THR A 27 -5.35 20.38 -2.46
C THR A 27 -6.57 20.01 -1.63
N HIS A 28 -7.51 20.96 -1.52
CA HIS A 28 -8.71 20.84 -0.69
C HIS A 28 -9.96 20.81 -1.57
N ALA A 29 -10.24 19.66 -2.20
CA ALA A 29 -11.38 19.45 -3.10
C ALA A 29 -11.58 20.62 -4.10
N PRO A 30 -10.61 20.85 -5.01
CA PRO A 30 -10.61 22.00 -5.90
C PRO A 30 -11.86 22.05 -6.80
N SER A 31 -12.25 23.24 -7.23
CA SER A 31 -13.35 23.40 -8.17
C SER A 31 -12.96 22.86 -9.56
N PRO A 32 -13.94 22.47 -10.40
CA PRO A 32 -13.63 21.84 -11.70
C PRO A 32 -12.76 22.67 -12.65
N ASP A 33 -12.82 24.01 -12.57
CA ASP A 33 -12.00 24.92 -13.37
C ASP A 33 -10.51 24.90 -12.98
N GLN A 34 -10.17 24.36 -11.81
CA GLN A 34 -8.80 24.21 -11.32
C GLN A 34 -8.19 22.85 -11.70
N VAL A 35 -8.93 21.97 -12.39
CA VAL A 35 -8.48 20.64 -12.81
C VAL A 35 -8.41 20.58 -14.33
N ASP A 36 -7.22 20.82 -14.88
CA ASP A 36 -6.98 20.67 -16.31
C ASP A 36 -6.81 19.18 -16.73
N ASN A 37 -6.56 18.95 -18.01
CA ASN A 37 -6.39 17.60 -18.56
C ASN A 37 -5.17 16.85 -17.98
N GLU A 38 -4.11 17.57 -17.59
CA GLU A 38 -2.89 16.97 -17.03
C GLU A 38 -3.17 16.50 -15.61
N HIS A 39 -3.81 17.36 -14.80
CA HIS A 39 -4.26 17.02 -13.46
C HIS A 39 -5.27 15.87 -13.49
N TYR A 40 -6.25 15.90 -14.40
CA TYR A 40 -7.22 14.83 -14.56
C TYR A 40 -6.52 13.49 -14.82
N ARG A 41 -5.61 13.44 -15.81
CA ARG A 41 -4.85 12.22 -16.13
C ARG A 41 -4.01 11.75 -14.95
N ALA A 42 -3.41 12.66 -14.20
CA ALA A 42 -2.61 12.33 -13.02
C ALA A 42 -3.48 11.79 -11.86
N TYR A 43 -4.66 12.36 -11.62
CA TYR A 43 -5.58 11.90 -10.57
C TYR A 43 -6.22 10.56 -10.88
N THR A 44 -6.52 10.28 -12.15
CA THR A 44 -7.20 9.04 -12.58
C THR A 44 -6.24 7.96 -13.05
N ARG A 45 -4.94 8.08 -12.75
CA ARG A 45 -3.94 7.08 -13.15
C ARG A 45 -4.16 5.74 -12.44
N MET A 46 -3.64 4.66 -13.03
CA MET A 46 -3.54 3.39 -12.34
C MET A 46 -2.30 3.41 -11.44
N SER A 47 -2.47 3.35 -10.12
CA SER A 47 -1.36 3.54 -9.16
C SER A 47 -0.17 2.59 -9.35
N HIS A 48 -0.40 1.40 -9.92
CA HIS A 48 0.66 0.42 -10.15
C HIS A 48 1.61 0.73 -11.32
N ASP A 49 1.24 1.66 -12.20
CA ASP A 49 1.98 1.95 -13.42
C ASP A 49 3.05 3.01 -13.15
N VAL A 50 4.13 2.59 -12.51
CA VAL A 50 5.27 3.45 -12.10
C VAL A 50 6.47 3.32 -13.04
N GLY A 51 6.30 2.63 -14.17
CA GLY A 51 7.37 2.36 -15.13
C GLY A 51 7.91 3.65 -15.75
N GLY A 52 9.21 3.92 -15.55
CA GLY A 52 9.87 5.10 -16.11
C GLY A 52 9.80 6.36 -15.25
N GLU A 53 9.18 6.29 -14.06
CA GLU A 53 9.24 7.38 -13.10
C GLU A 53 10.65 7.55 -12.53
N PRO A 54 11.09 8.80 -12.26
CA PRO A 54 12.38 9.04 -11.62
C PRO A 54 12.35 8.62 -10.15
N ASP A 55 13.38 7.92 -9.71
CA ASP A 55 13.61 7.55 -8.30
C ASP A 55 15.11 7.63 -7.96
N VAL A 56 15.42 7.61 -6.66
CA VAL A 56 16.79 7.67 -6.14
C VAL A 56 17.44 6.28 -6.10
N PRO A 57 18.77 6.19 -6.18
CA PRO A 57 19.47 4.94 -5.89
C PRO A 57 19.20 4.49 -4.44
N ILE A 58 18.85 3.22 -4.29
CA ILE A 58 18.70 2.56 -2.98
C ILE A 58 19.62 1.34 -2.88
N THR A 59 19.95 0.94 -1.66
CA THR A 59 20.57 -0.37 -1.42
C THR A 59 19.45 -1.39 -1.28
N TRP A 60 19.42 -2.37 -2.19
CA TRP A 60 18.51 -3.50 -2.09
C TRP A 60 18.88 -4.36 -0.89
N GLU A 61 17.87 -4.74 -0.10
CA GLU A 61 18.01 -5.59 1.07
C GLU A 61 16.98 -6.72 1.01
N GLU A 62 17.37 -7.87 1.56
CA GLU A 62 16.45 -8.98 1.77
C GLU A 62 15.61 -8.71 3.03
N LYS A 63 14.35 -9.14 3.01
CA LYS A 63 13.46 -9.10 4.17
C LYS A 63 13.06 -10.52 4.57
N GLU A 64 13.17 -10.82 5.86
CA GLU A 64 12.62 -12.07 6.41
C GLU A 64 11.09 -12.07 6.28
N GLU A 65 10.51 -13.17 5.83
CA GLU A 65 9.05 -13.34 5.70
C GLU A 65 8.40 -13.45 7.09
N GLU A 66 7.40 -12.61 7.34
CA GLU A 66 6.61 -12.72 8.56
C GLU A 66 5.56 -13.83 8.42
N VAL A 67 5.21 -14.50 9.53
CA VAL A 67 4.21 -15.57 9.52
C VAL A 67 2.86 -15.10 8.95
N TRP A 68 2.45 -13.86 9.23
CA TRP A 68 1.19 -13.31 8.71
C TRP A 68 1.27 -12.99 7.20
N GLU A 69 2.45 -12.64 6.67
CA GLU A 69 2.67 -12.40 5.25
C GLU A 69 2.51 -13.71 4.49
N HIS A 70 3.16 -14.77 4.99
CA HIS A 70 3.04 -16.11 4.45
C HIS A 70 1.58 -16.59 4.43
N ASN A 71 0.89 -16.48 5.57
CA ASN A 71 -0.52 -16.85 5.68
C ASN A 71 -1.42 -16.01 4.76
N THR A 72 -1.10 -14.74 4.56
CA THR A 72 -1.81 -13.86 3.63
C THR A 72 -1.65 -14.31 2.19
N PHE A 73 -0.42 -14.64 1.77
CA PHE A 73 -0.14 -15.19 0.45
C PHE A 73 -0.94 -16.47 0.20
N VAL A 74 -0.83 -17.43 1.13
CA VAL A 74 -1.57 -18.71 1.05
C VAL A 74 -3.08 -18.45 0.99
N THR A 75 -3.61 -17.55 1.81
CA THR A 75 -5.05 -17.20 1.80
C THR A 75 -5.48 -16.67 0.45
N CYS A 76 -4.74 -15.72 -0.13
CA CYS A 76 -5.09 -15.12 -1.42
C CYS A 76 -5.11 -16.13 -2.56
N GLU A 77 -4.12 -17.02 -2.59
CA GLU A 77 -4.00 -18.05 -3.62
C GLU A 77 -5.03 -19.17 -3.42
N VAL A 78 -5.38 -19.53 -2.17
CA VAL A 78 -6.48 -20.46 -1.89
C VAL A 78 -7.84 -19.87 -2.28
N LEU A 79 -8.10 -18.59 -2.00
CA LEU A 79 -9.32 -17.91 -2.48
C LEU A 79 -9.41 -17.96 -4.01
N ALA A 80 -8.29 -17.76 -4.71
CA ALA A 80 -8.24 -17.89 -6.16
C ALA A 80 -8.47 -19.32 -6.64
N TRP A 81 -7.79 -20.28 -6.04
CA TRP A 81 -7.96 -21.69 -6.35
C TRP A 81 -9.42 -22.15 -6.18
N ARG A 82 -10.10 -21.66 -5.13
CA ARG A 82 -11.51 -22.01 -4.85
C ARG A 82 -12.52 -21.16 -5.62
N GLY A 83 -12.08 -20.34 -6.56
CA GLY A 83 -12.96 -19.62 -7.48
C GLY A 83 -13.62 -18.36 -6.90
N ILE A 84 -13.14 -17.86 -5.76
CA ILE A 84 -13.64 -16.59 -5.18
C ILE A 84 -13.24 -15.41 -6.06
N TRP A 85 -12.07 -15.48 -6.68
CA TRP A 85 -11.58 -14.52 -7.68
C TRP A 85 -10.56 -15.17 -8.61
N ASN A 86 -10.15 -14.47 -9.65
CA ASN A 86 -8.90 -14.77 -10.35
C ASN A 86 -7.78 -13.80 -9.92
N ALA A 87 -6.54 -14.08 -10.35
CA ALA A 87 -5.40 -13.26 -9.97
C ALA A 87 -5.45 -11.83 -10.55
N GLU A 88 -6.11 -11.60 -11.70
CA GLU A 88 -6.29 -10.25 -12.27
C GLU A 88 -7.30 -9.42 -11.48
N GLU A 89 -8.40 -10.03 -11.03
CA GLU A 89 -9.35 -9.42 -10.11
C GLU A 89 -8.69 -8.98 -8.80
N ARG A 90 -7.71 -9.76 -8.31
CA ARG A 90 -6.86 -9.40 -7.18
C ARG A 90 -5.92 -8.25 -7.55
N ARG A 91 -5.15 -8.34 -8.64
CA ARG A 91 -4.18 -7.31 -9.06
C ARG A 91 -4.83 -5.94 -9.21
N ARG A 92 -6.01 -5.87 -9.84
CA ARG A 92 -6.76 -4.62 -9.98
C ARG A 92 -7.13 -4.04 -8.61
N ARG A 93 -7.76 -4.82 -7.73
CA ARG A 93 -8.16 -4.33 -6.39
C ARG A 93 -6.96 -3.95 -5.52
N GLN A 94 -5.92 -4.76 -5.55
CA GLN A 94 -4.77 -4.69 -4.65
C GLN A 94 -3.76 -3.61 -5.01
N ASN A 95 -3.60 -3.34 -6.31
CA ASN A 95 -2.56 -2.45 -6.82
C ASN A 95 -3.13 -1.18 -7.46
N VAL A 96 -4.46 -1.09 -7.64
CA VAL A 96 -5.12 0.07 -8.23
C VAL A 96 -6.18 0.65 -7.30
N ASP A 97 -7.20 -0.14 -6.93
CA ASP A 97 -8.37 0.40 -6.21
C ASP A 97 -8.06 0.89 -4.78
N VAL A 98 -6.94 0.44 -4.20
CA VAL A 98 -6.43 0.97 -2.92
C VAL A 98 -6.11 2.47 -2.99
N GLY A 99 -5.91 3.01 -4.19
CA GLY A 99 -5.56 4.41 -4.43
C GLY A 99 -4.10 4.73 -4.07
N GLN A 100 -3.66 5.91 -4.51
CA GLN A 100 -2.24 6.31 -4.48
C GLN A 100 -1.65 6.31 -3.07
N THR A 101 -2.37 6.87 -2.10
CA THR A 101 -1.88 7.01 -0.72
C THR A 101 -1.61 5.65 -0.08
N MET A 102 -2.53 4.70 -0.20
CA MET A 102 -2.35 3.36 0.38
C MET A 102 -1.39 2.52 -0.44
N TYR A 103 -1.31 2.73 -1.76
CA TYR A 103 -0.43 1.96 -2.65
C TYR A 103 1.04 2.07 -2.23
N LEU A 104 1.51 3.29 -1.95
CA LEU A 104 2.89 3.57 -1.54
C LEU A 104 3.08 3.68 -0.01
N GLY A 105 2.00 3.93 0.74
CA GLY A 105 2.06 4.13 2.19
C GLY A 105 1.95 2.86 3.02
N LEU A 106 1.37 1.78 2.49
CA LEU A 106 1.24 0.50 3.18
C LEU A 106 2.30 -0.52 2.74
N PRO A 107 2.71 -1.44 3.62
CA PRO A 107 3.58 -2.55 3.25
C PRO A 107 2.98 -3.39 2.12
N TYR A 108 3.85 -4.02 1.31
CA TYR A 108 3.46 -4.84 0.18
C TYR A 108 2.35 -5.85 0.54
N TYR A 109 2.59 -6.73 1.51
CA TYR A 109 1.61 -7.72 1.95
C TYR A 109 0.44 -7.16 2.76
N GLY A 110 0.58 -5.95 3.32
CA GLY A 110 -0.55 -5.24 3.92
C GLY A 110 -1.67 -4.98 2.91
N ARG A 111 -1.31 -4.62 1.67
CA ARG A 111 -2.27 -4.45 0.57
C ARG A 111 -2.93 -5.76 0.15
N TRP A 112 -2.18 -6.86 0.13
CA TRP A 112 -2.73 -8.20 -0.14
C TRP A 112 -3.79 -8.58 0.91
N LEU A 113 -3.46 -8.42 2.20
CA LEU A 113 -4.36 -8.76 3.31
C LEU A 113 -5.65 -7.93 3.28
N LEU A 114 -5.54 -6.61 3.11
CA LEU A 114 -6.71 -5.73 2.99
C LEU A 114 -7.59 -6.12 1.80
N THR A 115 -6.97 -6.49 0.68
CA THR A 115 -7.69 -6.89 -0.53
C THR A 115 -8.37 -8.25 -0.38
N ALA A 116 -7.78 -9.19 0.34
CA ALA A 116 -8.39 -10.46 0.70
C ALA A 116 -9.63 -10.28 1.58
N ALA A 117 -9.57 -9.38 2.56
CA ALA A 117 -10.76 -9.04 3.36
C ALA A 117 -11.81 -8.34 2.49
N ARG A 118 -11.38 -7.41 1.63
CA ARG A 118 -12.27 -6.62 0.79
C ARG A 118 -13.06 -7.45 -0.22
N ILE A 119 -12.43 -8.45 -0.86
CA ILE A 119 -13.13 -9.28 -1.86
C ILE A 119 -14.27 -10.10 -1.24
N LEU A 120 -14.11 -10.54 0.01
CA LEU A 120 -15.17 -11.27 0.72
C LEU A 120 -16.39 -10.39 0.96
N VAL A 121 -16.18 -9.12 1.30
CA VAL A 121 -17.26 -8.12 1.49
C VAL A 121 -17.87 -7.71 0.15
N ASP A 122 -17.05 -7.35 -0.84
CA ASP A 122 -17.52 -6.88 -2.16
C ASP A 122 -18.35 -7.94 -2.89
N LYS A 123 -18.01 -9.22 -2.73
CA LYS A 123 -18.77 -10.36 -3.30
C LYS A 123 -19.83 -10.92 -2.32
N GLN A 124 -20.05 -10.27 -1.19
CA GLN A 124 -21.08 -10.60 -0.21
C GLN A 124 -20.98 -12.03 0.35
N TYR A 125 -19.77 -12.61 0.36
CA TYR A 125 -19.51 -13.86 1.09
C TYR A 125 -19.59 -13.65 2.60
N ILE A 126 -19.27 -12.42 3.04
CA ILE A 126 -19.50 -11.92 4.38
C ILE A 126 -20.04 -10.48 4.28
N THR A 127 -20.73 -10.04 5.31
CA THR A 127 -21.10 -8.63 5.51
C THR A 127 -19.94 -7.84 6.13
N LEU A 128 -19.98 -6.51 5.99
CA LEU A 128 -19.01 -5.65 6.68
C LEU A 128 -19.13 -5.77 8.21
N THR A 129 -20.35 -5.95 8.72
CA THR A 129 -20.62 -6.17 10.15
C THR A 129 -19.92 -7.43 10.65
N GLU A 130 -20.03 -8.56 9.94
CA GLU A 130 -19.34 -9.80 10.32
C GLU A 130 -17.82 -9.64 10.33
N LEU A 131 -17.25 -8.87 9.38
CA LEU A 131 -15.82 -8.57 9.38
C LEU A 131 -15.42 -7.72 10.60
N SER A 132 -16.18 -6.67 10.91
CA SER A 132 -15.94 -5.82 12.09
C SER A 132 -16.06 -6.62 13.40
N ASP A 133 -17.13 -7.40 13.55
CA ASP A 133 -17.35 -8.27 14.71
C ASP A 133 -16.20 -9.27 14.86
N LYS A 134 -15.70 -9.82 13.74
CA LYS A 134 -14.57 -10.75 13.75
C LYS A 134 -13.27 -10.08 14.19
N ILE A 135 -13.02 -8.85 13.76
CA ILE A 135 -11.84 -8.08 14.19
C ILE A 135 -11.89 -7.84 15.70
N ASP A 136 -13.05 -7.46 16.24
CA ASP A 136 -13.23 -7.22 17.68
C ASP A 136 -13.13 -8.52 18.49
N GLU A 137 -13.70 -9.62 17.99
CA GLU A 137 -13.53 -10.95 18.57
C GLU A 137 -12.05 -11.34 18.64
N VAL A 138 -11.28 -11.13 17.56
CA VAL A 138 -9.85 -11.46 17.52
C VAL A 138 -9.06 -10.60 18.51
N LYS A 139 -9.30 -9.28 18.58
CA LYS A 139 -8.63 -8.40 19.55
C LYS A 139 -8.82 -8.89 20.98
N LYS A 140 -10.05 -9.23 21.37
CA LYS A 140 -10.38 -9.75 22.71
C LYS A 140 -9.69 -11.07 23.08
N ARG A 141 -9.21 -11.85 22.10
CA ARG A 141 -8.44 -13.08 22.38
C ARG A 141 -7.01 -12.79 22.86
N TYR A 142 -6.52 -11.58 22.61
CA TYR A 142 -5.16 -11.14 22.93
C TYR A 142 -5.13 -9.98 23.95
N GLU A 143 -6.30 -9.61 24.49
CA GLU A 143 -6.44 -8.78 25.71
C GLU A 143 -6.27 -9.66 26.96
#